data_AF-A0A6A6Y858-F1
#
_entry.id   AF-A0A6A6Y858-F1
#
_cell.length_a   1.000
_cell.length_b   1.000
_cell.length_c   1.000
_cell.angle_alpha   90.00
_cell.angle_beta   90.00
_cell.angle_gamma   90.00
#
_symmetry.space_group_name_H-M   'P 1'
#
loop_
_entity.id
_entity.type
_entity.pdbx_description
1 polymer ?
#
loop_
_entity_poly.entity_id
_entity_poly.type
_entity_poly.pdbx_seq_one_letter_code
_entity_poly.pdbx_strand_id
1 'polypeptide(L)'
;MGSQFSTPVANNLPPHPWQQYTYRNEGGHHAEDGAGRLFRSQNVASRHVIDGFITHRSHELERPIPRRYQIVKDFLSEAVSPSSRSSSHSVEHDIAMSSLDRDFALVDDRCNATGHSDAGRRWEGDKYKGEVAISEKRSIPHLHEHLKANRLARRAEKRLVFIPNPTPAAALALVSTVPSRTAIYLRSFLCRYLRRENLFGLTTMTGLFILEFHIPYYAIRHDKDIKDPRQLRGKHLRESVELPLRSRSRHQEQVFYHESQISGLFVGPDEWVWTTYFLLDTFFGSEDLMEKYLANCPLGEGFDPPLSGGVRMDNPHYNPREYLLAILDRRIWQIKAEWSPLIETFDERMEAYAIELSGVFEDDPERTHTRTLNGVIRTIQRFMSVLNATVDSWRSFKESRIPYFTSNGNLPTKWQGHFERIEVSIIELGRLCKGLSTKLDLFREIQAGLSRASSLKESAAATQTARSALVQGENIRLLTRMTVYIYLPVMFTLAFFSMPFARLAHPWTWPLFFLTLLVAIMINYVIASNRCCVRRALRQRLGSPIFTSTV
;
A
#
# COMPACT_ATOMS: atom_id res chain seq x y z
N MET A 1 -78.44 -3.88 16.05
CA MET A 1 -77.28 -3.35 16.79
C MET A 1 -76.06 -4.16 16.39
N GLY A 2 -75.25 -3.60 15.50
CA GLY A 2 -74.04 -4.25 15.01
C GLY A 2 -72.88 -4.06 15.97
N SER A 3 -72.07 -5.11 16.15
CA SER A 3 -70.71 -4.97 16.66
C SER A 3 -69.76 -5.41 15.55
N GLN A 4 -69.09 -4.43 14.95
CA GLN A 4 -67.97 -4.62 14.05
C GLN A 4 -66.75 -4.96 14.91
N PHE A 5 -66.25 -6.18 14.78
CA PHE A 5 -64.89 -6.50 15.23
C PHE A 5 -63.91 -5.98 14.19
N SER A 6 -63.21 -4.91 14.57
CA SER A 6 -62.07 -4.36 13.84
C SER A 6 -60.93 -5.37 13.88
N THR A 7 -60.59 -5.97 12.73
CA THR A 7 -59.29 -6.62 12.53
C THR A 7 -58.20 -5.53 12.48
N PRO A 8 -57.12 -5.62 13.27
CA PRO A 8 -56.02 -4.68 13.16
C PRO A 8 -55.33 -4.90 11.81
N VAL A 9 -55.28 -3.83 11.01
CA VAL A 9 -54.46 -3.74 9.80
C VAL A 9 -53.01 -3.92 10.24
N ALA A 10 -52.46 -5.11 10.03
CA ALA A 10 -51.03 -5.36 10.19
C ALA A 10 -50.31 -4.41 9.23
N ASN A 11 -49.48 -3.52 9.79
CA ASN A 11 -48.65 -2.61 9.02
C ASN A 11 -47.78 -3.43 8.05
N ASN A 12 -48.04 -3.28 6.75
CA ASN A 12 -47.26 -3.87 5.64
C ASN A 12 -45.86 -3.21 5.53
N LEU A 13 -45.09 -3.19 6.61
CA LEU A 13 -43.67 -2.88 6.52
C LEU A 13 -42.95 -4.09 5.93
N PRO A 14 -42.10 -3.91 4.90
CA PRO A 14 -41.30 -5.01 4.38
C PRO A 14 -40.48 -5.61 5.54
N PRO A 15 -40.37 -6.96 5.61
CA PRO A 15 -39.63 -7.62 6.66
C PRO A 15 -38.18 -7.12 6.68
N HIS A 16 -37.64 -6.90 7.88
CA HIS A 16 -36.28 -6.40 8.04
C HIS A 16 -35.29 -7.35 7.33
N PRO A 17 -34.32 -6.86 6.54
CA PRO A 17 -33.52 -7.73 5.67
C PRO A 17 -32.61 -8.71 6.44
N TRP A 18 -32.36 -8.44 7.72
CA TRP A 18 -31.65 -9.33 8.64
C TRP A 18 -32.56 -10.35 9.37
N GLN A 19 -33.88 -10.20 9.29
CA GLN A 19 -34.85 -11.01 10.05
C GLN A 19 -34.72 -12.51 9.77
N GLN A 20 -34.31 -12.90 8.56
CA GLN A 20 -34.07 -14.30 8.21
C GLN A 20 -32.98 -14.99 9.07
N TYR A 21 -32.05 -14.22 9.64
CA TYR A 21 -30.94 -14.75 10.45
C TYR A 21 -31.22 -14.74 11.96
N THR A 22 -32.35 -14.17 12.39
CA THR A 22 -32.71 -14.15 13.81
C THR A 22 -33.30 -15.49 14.28
N TYR A 23 -33.80 -16.29 13.33
CA TYR A 23 -34.32 -17.63 13.60
C TYR A 23 -33.22 -18.68 13.52
N ARG A 24 -33.29 -19.67 14.41
CA ARG A 24 -32.34 -20.78 14.48
C ARG A 24 -32.56 -21.75 13.31
N ASN A 25 -31.53 -21.97 12.50
CA ASN A 25 -31.53 -22.82 11.32
C ASN A 25 -30.65 -24.07 11.53
N GLU A 26 -31.20 -25.09 12.19
CA GLU A 26 -30.50 -26.36 12.49
C GLU A 26 -29.89 -27.01 11.24
N GLY A 27 -30.61 -27.00 10.11
CA GLY A 27 -30.09 -27.53 8.84
C GLY A 27 -28.85 -26.78 8.35
N GLY A 28 -28.81 -25.48 8.58
CA GLY A 28 -27.64 -24.65 8.32
C GLY A 28 -26.46 -24.98 9.24
N HIS A 29 -26.69 -25.39 10.48
CA HIS A 29 -25.61 -25.65 11.45
C HIS A 29 -24.79 -26.87 11.05
N HIS A 30 -25.45 -27.96 10.62
CA HIS A 30 -24.77 -29.17 10.15
C HIS A 30 -23.91 -28.93 8.90
N ALA A 31 -24.26 -27.94 8.08
CA ALA A 31 -23.51 -27.60 6.87
C ALA A 31 -22.20 -26.83 7.15
N GLU A 32 -22.00 -26.29 8.37
CA GLU A 32 -20.72 -25.70 8.77
C GLU A 32 -19.65 -26.75 9.11
N ASP A 33 -19.99 -28.03 9.21
CA ASP A 33 -19.04 -29.06 9.64
C ASP A 33 -19.30 -30.43 8.99
N GLY A 34 -18.44 -31.41 9.27
CA GLY A 34 -18.61 -32.79 8.83
C GLY A 34 -18.73 -32.90 7.30
N ALA A 35 -19.89 -33.36 6.81
CA ALA A 35 -20.17 -33.53 5.39
C ALA A 35 -20.22 -32.21 4.59
N GLY A 36 -20.38 -31.07 5.27
CA GLY A 36 -20.40 -29.74 4.65
C GLY A 36 -19.02 -29.23 4.21
N ARG A 37 -17.92 -29.85 4.66
CA ARG A 37 -16.56 -29.40 4.34
C ARG A 37 -16.19 -29.59 2.88
N LEU A 38 -15.35 -28.67 2.41
CA LEU A 38 -14.82 -28.72 1.05
C LEU A 38 -13.94 -29.95 0.84
N PHE A 39 -13.13 -30.28 1.85
CA PHE A 39 -12.25 -31.45 1.85
C PHE A 39 -12.69 -32.43 2.94
N ARG A 40 -13.17 -33.61 2.52
CA ARG A 40 -13.71 -34.63 3.43
C ARG A 40 -12.69 -35.69 3.84
N SER A 41 -11.71 -35.96 2.99
CA SER A 41 -10.66 -36.95 3.27
C SER A 41 -9.61 -36.36 4.22
N GLN A 42 -9.12 -37.19 5.14
CA GLN A 42 -8.07 -36.83 6.10
C GLN A 42 -6.66 -36.96 5.52
N ASN A 43 -6.50 -37.64 4.39
CA ASN A 43 -5.21 -37.81 3.72
C ASN A 43 -5.28 -37.19 2.32
N VAL A 44 -5.19 -35.86 2.27
CA VAL A 44 -5.20 -35.10 1.02
C VAL A 44 -3.88 -34.37 0.87
N ALA A 45 -3.28 -34.45 -0.31
CA ALA A 45 -2.08 -33.69 -0.62
C ALA A 45 -2.37 -32.18 -0.63
N SER A 46 -1.47 -31.37 -0.07
CA SER A 46 -1.64 -29.90 0.02
C SER A 46 -1.92 -29.25 -1.33
N ARG A 47 -1.30 -29.73 -2.42
CA ARG A 47 -1.55 -29.22 -3.77
C ARG A 47 -3.00 -29.41 -4.21
N HIS A 48 -3.61 -30.54 -3.87
CA HIS A 48 -5.01 -30.80 -4.18
C HIS A 48 -5.95 -29.90 -3.35
N VAL A 49 -5.60 -29.65 -2.08
CA VAL A 49 -6.31 -28.68 -1.23
C VAL A 49 -6.23 -27.28 -1.84
N ILE A 50 -5.03 -26.83 -2.20
CA ILE A 50 -4.81 -25.49 -2.78
C ILE A 50 -5.56 -25.35 -4.10
N ASP A 51 -5.37 -26.27 -5.04
CA ASP A 51 -6.02 -26.19 -6.36
C ASP A 51 -7.54 -26.28 -6.22
N GLY A 52 -8.05 -27.24 -5.44
CA GLY A 52 -9.47 -27.42 -5.18
C GLY A 52 -10.11 -26.18 -4.55
N PHE A 53 -9.42 -25.54 -3.60
CA PHE A 53 -9.88 -24.30 -2.98
C PHE A 53 -9.88 -23.13 -3.95
N ILE A 54 -8.85 -22.98 -4.77
CA ILE A 54 -8.74 -21.88 -5.73
C ILE A 54 -9.79 -22.02 -6.84
N THR A 55 -10.10 -23.24 -7.29
CA THR A 55 -11.07 -23.50 -8.37
C THR A 55 -12.50 -23.71 -7.87
N HIS A 56 -12.75 -23.79 -6.56
CA HIS A 56 -14.09 -24.08 -6.04
C HIS A 56 -15.11 -23.03 -6.49
N ARG A 57 -16.17 -23.49 -7.18
CA ARG A 57 -17.28 -22.68 -7.72
C ARG A 57 -16.84 -21.46 -8.55
N SER A 58 -15.68 -21.52 -9.21
CA SER A 58 -15.36 -20.57 -10.27
C SER A 58 -16.24 -20.91 -11.47
N HIS A 59 -17.27 -20.11 -11.78
CA HIS A 59 -18.09 -20.32 -12.97
C HIS A 59 -17.24 -20.20 -14.24
N GLU A 60 -17.59 -20.96 -15.28
CA GLU A 60 -16.87 -21.03 -16.56
C GLU A 60 -16.75 -19.68 -17.29
N LEU A 61 -17.62 -18.71 -16.98
CA LEU A 61 -17.56 -17.34 -17.49
C LEU A 61 -16.41 -16.49 -16.90
N GLU A 62 -15.69 -16.99 -15.88
CA GLU A 62 -14.54 -16.33 -15.25
C GLU A 62 -13.15 -16.81 -15.76
N ARG A 63 -13.05 -17.38 -16.97
CA ARG A 63 -11.73 -17.54 -17.62
C ARG A 63 -11.66 -16.71 -18.91
N PRO A 64 -10.64 -15.82 -19.06
CA PRO A 64 -9.34 -15.83 -18.40
C PRO A 64 -9.09 -14.56 -17.56
N ILE A 65 -9.23 -14.62 -16.24
CA ILE A 65 -8.27 -13.90 -15.37
C ILE A 65 -7.65 -14.91 -14.39
N PRO A 66 -6.65 -15.69 -14.81
CA PRO A 66 -5.89 -16.62 -13.97
C PRO A 66 -5.13 -15.95 -12.81
N ARG A 67 -5.30 -14.65 -12.57
CA ARG A 67 -4.45 -13.85 -11.67
C ARG A 67 -5.16 -13.34 -10.42
N ARG A 68 -6.50 -13.37 -10.33
CA ARG A 68 -7.20 -12.74 -9.20
C ARG A 68 -6.86 -13.39 -7.86
N TYR A 69 -6.72 -14.72 -7.81
CA TYR A 69 -6.38 -15.44 -6.58
C TYR A 69 -4.98 -16.05 -6.60
N GLN A 70 -4.15 -15.68 -7.59
CA GLN A 70 -2.78 -16.19 -7.68
C GLN A 70 -1.96 -15.83 -6.43
N ILE A 71 -2.19 -14.64 -5.86
CA ILE A 71 -1.52 -14.23 -4.61
C ILE A 71 -1.83 -15.20 -3.45
N VAL A 72 -3.08 -15.69 -3.36
CA VAL A 72 -3.49 -16.67 -2.34
C VAL A 72 -2.84 -18.02 -2.64
N LYS A 73 -2.86 -18.45 -3.91
CA LYS A 73 -2.22 -19.70 -4.33
C LYS A 73 -0.72 -19.70 -4.00
N ASP A 74 -0.02 -18.61 -4.32
CA ASP A 74 1.41 -18.49 -4.05
C ASP A 74 1.69 -18.49 -2.55
N PHE A 75 0.92 -17.70 -1.78
CA PHE A 75 1.06 -17.65 -0.33
C PHE A 75 0.83 -19.02 0.33
N LEU A 76 -0.19 -19.77 -0.08
CA LEU A 76 -0.43 -21.13 0.40
C LEU A 76 0.68 -22.10 -0.03
N SER A 77 1.27 -21.89 -1.21
CA SER A 77 2.35 -22.76 -1.72
C SER A 77 3.66 -22.59 -0.95
N GLU A 78 3.88 -21.47 -0.27
CA GLU A 78 5.03 -21.27 0.63
C GLU A 78 5.01 -22.24 1.84
N ALA A 79 3.84 -22.79 2.20
CA ALA A 79 3.73 -23.82 3.23
C ALA A 79 4.12 -25.23 2.75
N VAL A 80 4.20 -25.43 1.43
CA VAL A 80 4.42 -26.76 0.82
C VAL A 80 5.91 -26.94 0.56
N SER A 81 6.51 -27.97 1.17
CA SER A 81 7.95 -28.21 1.03
C SER A 81 8.36 -28.40 -0.44
N PRO A 82 9.45 -27.77 -0.93
CA PRO A 82 9.90 -27.92 -2.32
C PRO A 82 10.36 -29.35 -2.65
N SER A 83 10.75 -30.12 -1.64
CA SER A 83 11.06 -31.55 -1.71
C SER A 83 9.84 -32.43 -2.07
N SER A 84 8.63 -31.87 -2.11
CA SER A 84 7.34 -32.53 -2.43
C SER A 84 7.18 -32.95 -3.91
N ARG A 85 8.26 -33.24 -4.62
CA ARG A 85 8.17 -33.89 -5.95
C ARG A 85 7.66 -35.34 -5.85
N SER A 86 7.72 -35.94 -4.65
CA SER A 86 6.98 -37.17 -4.29
C SER A 86 5.55 -36.83 -3.84
N SER A 87 4.56 -37.51 -4.41
CA SER A 87 3.11 -37.36 -4.16
C SER A 87 2.62 -37.81 -2.76
N SER A 88 3.51 -37.88 -1.76
CA SER A 88 3.26 -38.60 -0.50
C SER A 88 3.01 -37.73 0.74
N HIS A 89 3.19 -36.40 0.69
CA HIS A 89 3.00 -35.55 1.88
C HIS A 89 1.54 -35.11 2.02
N SER A 90 0.95 -35.42 3.18
CA SER A 90 -0.39 -34.93 3.54
C SER A 90 -0.35 -33.47 3.96
N VAL A 91 -1.50 -32.81 3.93
CA VAL A 91 -1.65 -31.42 4.38
C VAL A 91 -1.21 -31.22 5.83
N GLU A 92 -1.46 -32.20 6.70
CA GLU A 92 -1.03 -32.20 8.10
C GLU A 92 0.49 -32.13 8.22
N HIS A 93 1.21 -32.89 7.39
CA HIS A 93 2.66 -32.91 7.39
C HIS A 93 3.25 -31.58 6.94
N ASP A 94 2.72 -30.99 5.87
CA ASP A 94 3.18 -29.68 5.38
C ASP A 94 2.89 -28.58 6.41
N ILE A 95 1.70 -28.60 7.05
CA ILE A 95 1.37 -27.66 8.14
C ILE A 95 2.37 -27.82 9.29
N ALA A 96 2.65 -29.05 9.74
CA ALA A 96 3.58 -29.29 10.84
C ALA A 96 5.00 -28.84 10.53
N MET A 97 5.50 -29.11 9.31
CA MET A 97 6.86 -28.75 8.89
C MET A 97 7.05 -27.25 8.65
N SER A 98 6.01 -26.54 8.21
CA SER A 98 6.07 -25.10 7.91
C SER A 98 5.67 -24.20 9.08
N SER A 99 5.17 -24.77 10.18
CA SER A 99 4.84 -24.02 11.39
C SER A 99 6.06 -23.83 12.29
N LEU A 100 6.23 -22.63 12.83
CA LEU A 100 7.24 -22.33 13.84
C LEU A 100 6.62 -22.37 15.25
N ASP A 101 7.43 -22.54 16.29
CA ASP A 101 6.95 -22.56 17.70
C ASP A 101 6.26 -21.25 18.13
N ARG A 102 6.64 -20.15 17.49
CA ARG A 102 6.03 -18.82 17.71
C ARG A 102 4.70 -18.65 16.98
N ASP A 103 4.34 -19.56 16.06
CA ASP A 103 3.11 -19.49 15.29
C ASP A 103 1.99 -20.14 16.09
N PHE A 104 0.98 -19.34 16.44
CA PHE A 104 -0.15 -19.81 17.22
C PHE A 104 -1.45 -19.14 16.79
N ALA A 105 -2.55 -19.70 17.27
CA ALA A 105 -3.87 -19.10 17.22
C ALA A 105 -4.49 -19.13 18.62
N LEU A 106 -5.34 -18.15 18.90
CA LEU A 106 -6.22 -18.17 20.06
C LEU A 106 -7.60 -18.63 19.58
N VAL A 107 -8.12 -19.68 20.21
CA VAL A 107 -9.42 -20.25 19.87
C VAL A 107 -10.35 -20.13 21.06
N ASP A 108 -11.56 -19.61 20.81
CA ASP A 108 -12.62 -19.51 21.81
C ASP A 108 -13.93 -20.05 21.20
N ASP A 109 -14.35 -21.22 21.70
CA ASP A 109 -15.57 -21.94 21.34
C ASP A 109 -16.56 -21.87 22.52
N ARG A 110 -17.75 -21.32 22.29
CA ARG A 110 -18.76 -21.10 23.34
C ARG A 110 -20.15 -21.56 22.94
N CYS A 111 -20.90 -22.05 23.91
CA CYS A 111 -22.33 -22.33 23.80
C CYS A 111 -23.12 -21.36 24.68
N ASN A 112 -24.29 -20.92 24.23
CA ASN A 112 -25.19 -20.24 25.14
C ASN A 112 -25.81 -21.25 26.12
N ALA A 113 -25.56 -21.07 27.43
CA ALA A 113 -26.05 -21.94 28.50
C ALA A 113 -27.58 -22.01 28.60
N THR A 114 -28.29 -21.02 28.06
CA THR A 114 -29.74 -20.85 28.32
C THR A 114 -30.67 -21.74 27.51
N GLY A 115 -30.17 -22.56 26.57
CA GLY A 115 -30.85 -23.75 26.00
C GLY A 115 -32.30 -23.63 25.48
N HIS A 116 -32.92 -22.46 25.47
CA HIS A 116 -34.35 -22.31 25.21
C HIS A 116 -34.62 -21.67 23.86
N SER A 117 -35.47 -22.36 23.12
CA SER A 117 -36.00 -22.16 21.77
C SER A 117 -36.87 -20.91 21.60
N ASP A 118 -36.81 -19.95 22.52
CA ASP A 118 -37.72 -18.82 22.47
C ASP A 118 -37.29 -17.83 21.37
N ALA A 119 -38.17 -17.70 20.39
CA ALA A 119 -38.14 -16.69 19.35
C ALA A 119 -38.33 -15.30 19.98
N GLY A 120 -37.24 -14.73 20.51
CA GLY A 120 -37.30 -13.42 21.16
C GLY A 120 -36.09 -13.09 22.05
N ARG A 121 -34.92 -13.66 21.76
CA ARG A 121 -33.73 -13.51 22.61
C ARG A 121 -33.31 -12.04 22.74
N ARG A 122 -33.21 -11.55 23.97
CA ARG A 122 -32.50 -10.29 24.31
C ARG A 122 -31.07 -10.66 24.74
N TRP A 123 -30.07 -10.20 23.99
CA TRP A 123 -28.64 -10.49 24.18
C TRP A 123 -28.00 -9.77 25.40
N GLU A 124 -28.76 -9.42 26.43
CA GLU A 124 -28.32 -8.53 27.50
C GLU A 124 -28.41 -9.14 28.91
N GLY A 125 -27.35 -8.96 29.71
CA GLY A 125 -27.31 -9.19 31.16
C GLY A 125 -26.37 -10.33 31.62
N ASP A 126 -26.09 -10.37 32.93
CA ASP A 126 -25.17 -11.35 33.57
C ASP A 126 -25.61 -12.82 33.45
N LYS A 127 -26.84 -13.06 32.95
CA LYS A 127 -27.43 -14.38 32.71
C LYS A 127 -26.83 -15.11 31.49
N TYR A 128 -25.92 -14.47 30.76
CA TYR A 128 -25.34 -14.99 29.52
C TYR A 128 -23.82 -15.26 29.61
N LYS A 129 -23.33 -15.60 30.81
CA LYS A 129 -22.05 -16.30 30.95
C LYS A 129 -22.18 -17.64 30.20
N GLY A 130 -21.75 -17.65 28.95
CA GLY A 130 -21.80 -18.83 28.09
C GLY A 130 -21.10 -20.01 28.75
N GLU A 131 -21.56 -21.23 28.44
CA GLU A 131 -20.75 -22.41 28.72
C GLU A 131 -19.55 -22.38 27.77
N VAL A 132 -18.36 -22.31 28.36
CA VAL A 132 -17.11 -22.28 27.62
C VAL A 132 -16.75 -23.72 27.29
N ALA A 133 -16.73 -24.04 26.00
CA ALA A 133 -16.26 -25.35 25.57
C ALA A 133 -14.73 -25.37 25.56
N ILE A 134 -14.11 -24.38 24.90
CA ILE A 134 -12.66 -24.25 24.74
C ILE A 134 -12.32 -22.75 24.71
N SER A 135 -11.25 -22.35 25.41
CA SER A 135 -10.69 -21.00 25.34
C SER A 135 -9.18 -21.09 25.62
N GLU A 136 -8.38 -21.26 24.57
CA GLU A 136 -6.95 -21.57 24.72
C GLU A 136 -6.07 -21.09 23.56
N LYS A 137 -4.76 -21.01 23.84
CA LYS A 137 -3.69 -20.83 22.85
C LYS A 137 -3.34 -22.18 22.24
N ARG A 138 -3.38 -22.30 20.91
CA ARG A 138 -3.03 -23.52 20.16
C ARG A 138 -1.92 -23.23 19.16
N SER A 139 -0.96 -24.15 18.99
CA SER A 139 -0.06 -24.09 17.83
C SER A 139 -0.84 -24.41 16.55
N ILE A 140 -0.30 -24.01 15.39
CA ILE A 140 -1.01 -24.16 14.12
C ILE A 140 -1.40 -25.61 13.77
N PRO A 141 -0.58 -26.64 14.02
CA PRO A 141 -1.00 -28.03 13.81
C PRO A 141 -2.17 -28.44 14.72
N HIS A 142 -2.18 -28.00 15.97
CA HIS A 142 -3.28 -28.26 16.91
C HIS A 142 -4.53 -27.46 16.57
N LEU A 143 -4.39 -26.26 15.99
CA LEU A 143 -5.51 -25.52 15.41
C LEU A 143 -6.14 -26.32 14.26
N HIS A 144 -5.33 -26.85 13.34
CA HIS A 144 -5.82 -27.66 12.22
C HIS A 144 -6.65 -28.86 12.71
N GLU A 145 -6.12 -29.63 13.67
CA GLU A 145 -6.85 -30.77 14.24
C GLU A 145 -8.11 -30.35 15.01
N HIS A 146 -8.07 -29.21 15.70
CA HIS A 146 -9.25 -28.65 16.36
C HIS A 146 -10.35 -28.25 15.37
N LEU A 147 -9.98 -27.54 14.30
CA LEU A 147 -10.89 -27.15 13.23
C LEU A 147 -11.39 -28.37 12.44
N LYS A 148 -10.64 -29.49 12.45
CA LYS A 148 -11.09 -30.76 11.90
C LYS A 148 -12.19 -31.44 12.74
N ALA A 149 -12.26 -31.18 14.04
CA ALA A 149 -13.31 -31.76 14.87
C ALA A 149 -14.69 -31.13 14.55
N ASN A 150 -15.76 -31.91 14.71
CA ASN A 150 -17.12 -31.40 14.58
C ASN A 150 -17.45 -30.47 15.76
N ARG A 151 -17.76 -29.20 15.49
CA ARG A 151 -18.04 -28.21 16.54
C ARG A 151 -19.31 -28.49 17.32
N LEU A 152 -20.31 -29.12 16.69
CA LEU A 152 -21.60 -29.42 17.32
C LEU A 152 -21.47 -30.50 18.39
N ALA A 153 -20.50 -31.41 18.25
CA ALA A 153 -20.19 -32.40 19.29
C ALA A 153 -19.75 -31.74 20.61
N ARG A 154 -19.25 -30.50 20.54
CA ARG A 154 -18.84 -29.67 21.68
C ARG A 154 -19.80 -28.51 21.96
N ARG A 155 -20.95 -28.48 21.29
CA ARG A 155 -21.95 -27.39 21.36
C ARG A 155 -21.37 -26.00 21.10
N ALA A 156 -20.31 -25.89 20.29
CA ALA A 156 -19.68 -24.61 20.01
C ALA A 156 -20.52 -23.78 19.04
N GLU A 157 -21.47 -23.00 19.55
CA GLU A 157 -22.34 -22.10 18.79
C GLU A 157 -21.57 -20.90 18.22
N LYS A 158 -20.80 -20.21 19.07
CA LYS A 158 -19.85 -19.16 18.65
C LYS A 158 -18.43 -19.74 18.60
N ARG A 159 -17.71 -19.47 17.50
CA ARG A 159 -16.29 -19.82 17.35
C ARG A 159 -15.50 -18.59 16.94
N LEU A 160 -14.49 -18.25 17.73
CA LEU A 160 -13.48 -17.26 17.40
C LEU A 160 -12.17 -17.98 17.06
N VAL A 161 -11.59 -17.64 15.90
CA VAL A 161 -10.25 -18.03 15.49
C VAL A 161 -9.44 -16.76 15.29
N PHE A 162 -8.63 -16.41 16.27
CA PHE A 162 -7.73 -15.25 16.23
C PHE A 162 -6.32 -15.70 15.87
N ILE A 163 -5.76 -15.18 14.78
CA ILE A 163 -4.44 -15.54 14.27
C ILE A 163 -3.59 -14.26 14.15
N PRO A 164 -2.64 -14.05 15.05
CA PRO A 164 -1.64 -13.01 14.88
C PRO A 164 -0.59 -13.44 13.84
N ASN A 165 -0.15 -12.48 13.03
CA ASN A 165 0.82 -12.67 11.96
C ASN A 165 0.55 -13.94 11.13
N PRO A 166 -0.64 -14.08 10.49
CA PRO A 166 -1.02 -15.31 9.81
C PRO A 166 0.04 -15.75 8.81
N THR A 167 0.56 -16.96 9.02
CA THR A 167 1.58 -17.60 8.18
C THR A 167 0.94 -18.43 7.07
N PRO A 168 1.70 -18.84 6.03
CA PRO A 168 1.25 -19.81 5.05
C PRO A 168 0.64 -21.08 5.66
N ALA A 169 1.28 -21.62 6.71
CA ALA A 169 0.80 -22.80 7.44
C ALA A 169 -0.57 -22.56 8.10
N ALA A 170 -0.74 -21.41 8.76
CA ALA A 170 -2.00 -21.02 9.37
C ALA A 170 -3.12 -20.84 8.35
N ALA A 171 -2.82 -20.19 7.22
CA ALA A 171 -3.77 -20.05 6.12
C ALA A 171 -4.14 -21.41 5.50
N LEU A 172 -3.18 -22.33 5.34
CA LEU A 172 -3.43 -23.69 4.85
C LEU A 172 -4.30 -24.49 5.82
N ALA A 173 -4.12 -24.32 7.14
CA ALA A 173 -4.98 -24.92 8.16
C ALA A 173 -6.43 -24.42 8.06
N LEU A 174 -6.64 -23.12 7.79
CA LEU A 174 -8.00 -22.59 7.56
C LEU A 174 -8.62 -23.12 6.27
N VAL A 175 -7.85 -23.15 5.18
CA VAL A 175 -8.32 -23.54 3.86
C VAL A 175 -8.70 -25.03 3.79
N SER A 176 -7.89 -25.89 4.40
CA SER A 176 -8.13 -27.34 4.45
C SER A 176 -9.37 -27.72 5.28
N THR A 177 -9.75 -26.89 6.24
CA THR A 177 -10.88 -27.15 7.15
C THR A 177 -12.15 -26.36 6.82
N VAL A 178 -12.12 -25.59 5.73
CA VAL A 178 -13.22 -24.69 5.37
C VAL A 178 -14.51 -25.44 4.96
N PRO A 179 -15.69 -24.98 5.41
CA PRO A 179 -16.98 -25.40 4.85
C PRO A 179 -17.09 -25.03 3.37
N SER A 180 -17.70 -25.90 2.56
CA SER A 180 -17.84 -25.68 1.10
C SER A 180 -18.56 -24.37 0.78
N ARG A 181 -19.60 -24.03 1.57
CA ARG A 181 -20.40 -22.81 1.33
C ARG A 181 -19.68 -21.51 1.71
N THR A 182 -18.69 -21.56 2.61
CA THR A 182 -17.92 -20.39 3.03
C THR A 182 -16.57 -20.27 2.31
N ALA A 183 -16.15 -21.30 1.57
CA ALA A 183 -14.88 -21.36 0.86
C ALA A 183 -14.61 -20.15 -0.05
N ILE A 184 -15.61 -19.70 -0.82
CA ILE A 184 -15.45 -18.55 -1.72
C ILE A 184 -15.20 -17.23 -0.97
N TYR A 185 -15.75 -17.10 0.24
CA TYR A 185 -15.61 -15.92 1.09
C TYR A 185 -14.28 -15.94 1.82
N LEU A 186 -13.87 -17.10 2.36
CA LEU A 186 -12.53 -17.25 2.91
C LEU A 186 -11.44 -16.98 1.85
N ARG A 187 -11.64 -17.44 0.61
CA ARG A 187 -10.72 -17.18 -0.51
C ARG A 187 -10.59 -15.69 -0.80
N SER A 188 -11.72 -14.98 -0.82
CA SER A 188 -11.74 -13.53 -1.05
C SER A 188 -11.15 -12.75 0.13
N PHE A 189 -11.47 -13.14 1.36
CA PHE A 189 -10.93 -12.58 2.58
C PHE A 189 -9.40 -12.69 2.66
N LEU A 190 -8.84 -13.88 2.41
CA LEU A 190 -7.39 -14.08 2.35
C LEU A 190 -6.75 -13.26 1.24
N CYS A 191 -7.39 -13.16 0.07
CA CYS A 191 -6.90 -12.36 -1.04
C CYS A 191 -6.80 -10.87 -0.67
N ARG A 192 -7.86 -10.31 -0.07
CA ARG A 192 -7.91 -8.92 0.40
C ARG A 192 -6.89 -8.65 1.50
N TYR A 193 -6.73 -9.60 2.42
CA TYR A 193 -5.71 -9.54 3.45
C TYR A 193 -4.28 -9.48 2.89
N LEU A 194 -3.96 -10.34 1.92
CA LEU A 194 -2.64 -10.37 1.31
C LEU A 194 -2.37 -9.12 0.45
N ARG A 195 -3.37 -8.60 -0.26
CA ARG A 195 -3.27 -7.41 -1.12
C ARG A 195 -3.32 -6.08 -0.38
N ARG A 196 -3.63 -6.12 0.90
CA ARG A 196 -3.83 -4.93 1.70
C ARG A 196 -5.00 -4.05 1.24
N GLU A 197 -6.09 -4.69 0.82
CA GLU A 197 -7.31 -4.01 0.38
C GLU A 197 -8.11 -3.47 1.58
N ASN A 198 -8.78 -2.33 1.42
CA ASN A 198 -9.68 -1.77 2.43
C ASN A 198 -11.12 -2.20 2.15
N LEU A 199 -11.88 -2.56 3.19
CA LEU A 199 -13.28 -2.93 3.05
C LEU A 199 -14.01 -2.81 4.39
N PHE A 200 -15.25 -2.34 4.34
CA PHE A 200 -16.27 -2.63 5.35
C PHE A 200 -17.48 -3.19 4.60
N GLY A 201 -17.81 -4.44 4.86
CA GLY A 201 -18.69 -5.24 4.02
C GLY A 201 -19.75 -5.99 4.82
N LEU A 202 -20.94 -6.06 4.24
CA LEU A 202 -22.01 -6.95 4.65
C LEU A 202 -22.63 -7.54 3.39
N THR A 203 -22.68 -8.87 3.35
CA THR A 203 -23.33 -9.65 2.28
C THR A 203 -24.34 -10.59 2.92
N THR A 204 -25.56 -10.57 2.40
CA THR A 204 -26.64 -11.47 2.81
C THR A 204 -26.99 -12.40 1.65
N MET A 205 -27.11 -13.67 1.96
CA MET A 205 -27.64 -14.70 1.06
C MET A 205 -28.61 -15.60 1.82
N THR A 206 -29.47 -16.30 1.08
CA THR A 206 -30.37 -17.29 1.68
C THR A 206 -29.58 -18.29 2.53
N GLY A 207 -29.80 -18.27 3.84
CA GLY A 207 -29.18 -19.19 4.80
C GLY A 207 -27.68 -18.97 5.06
N LEU A 208 -27.10 -17.81 4.71
CA LEU A 208 -25.74 -17.42 5.07
C LEU A 208 -25.60 -15.89 5.14
N PHE A 209 -25.08 -15.36 6.23
CA PHE A 209 -24.63 -13.97 6.32
C PHE A 209 -23.10 -13.90 6.36
N ILE A 210 -22.57 -12.78 5.86
CA ILE A 210 -21.14 -12.48 5.88
C ILE A 210 -20.96 -11.03 6.31
N LEU A 211 -20.22 -10.82 7.40
CA LEU A 211 -19.70 -9.50 7.79
C LEU A 211 -18.19 -9.55 7.61
N GLU A 212 -17.62 -8.55 6.95
CA GLU A 212 -16.21 -8.56 6.59
C GLU A 212 -15.63 -7.16 6.73
N PHE A 213 -14.43 -7.05 7.28
CA PHE A 213 -13.69 -5.81 7.21
C PHE A 213 -12.19 -6.05 7.04
N HIS A 214 -11.55 -5.08 6.40
CA HIS A 214 -10.10 -5.00 6.23
C HIS A 214 -9.67 -3.55 6.40
N ILE A 215 -8.79 -3.29 7.37
CA ILE A 215 -8.31 -1.94 7.65
C ILE A 215 -6.78 -1.94 7.63
N PRO A 216 -6.18 -1.65 6.46
CA PRO A 216 -4.76 -1.30 6.35
C PRO A 216 -4.42 -0.05 7.15
N TYR A 217 -3.23 -0.02 7.77
CA TYR A 217 -2.70 1.16 8.45
C TYR A 217 -1.17 1.10 8.48
N TYR A 218 -0.55 2.18 8.98
CA TYR A 218 0.88 2.21 9.29
C TYR A 218 1.08 2.44 10.78
N ALA A 219 2.07 1.74 11.34
CA ALA A 219 2.44 1.87 12.74
C ALA A 219 3.86 2.42 12.87
N ILE A 220 4.07 3.36 13.79
CA ILE A 220 5.35 4.04 14.01
C ILE A 220 6.17 3.33 15.09
N ARG A 221 7.45 3.06 14.85
CA ARG A 221 8.36 2.51 15.88
C ARG A 221 9.70 3.25 15.84
N HIS A 222 10.23 3.53 17.03
CA HIS A 222 11.54 4.18 17.21
C HIS A 222 12.64 3.11 17.28
N ASP A 223 13.77 3.37 16.61
CA ASP A 223 15.04 2.63 16.67
C ASP A 223 14.97 1.12 16.40
N LYS A 224 13.94 0.64 15.71
CA LYS A 224 13.76 -0.78 15.39
C LYS A 224 13.42 -0.99 13.92
N ASP A 225 14.41 -1.39 13.12
CA ASP A 225 14.15 -1.93 11.78
C ASP A 225 13.65 -3.37 11.87
N ILE A 226 12.38 -3.53 12.23
CA ILE A 226 11.73 -4.84 12.33
C ILE A 226 11.22 -5.23 10.96
N LYS A 227 11.74 -6.31 10.39
CA LYS A 227 11.22 -6.88 9.14
C LYS A 227 10.13 -7.92 9.43
N ASP A 228 9.10 -7.94 8.60
CA ASP A 228 8.08 -8.98 8.65
C ASP A 228 8.71 -10.36 8.35
N PRO A 229 8.64 -11.34 9.27
CA PRO A 229 9.24 -12.65 9.05
C PRO A 229 8.56 -13.43 7.92
N ARG A 230 7.33 -13.07 7.54
CA ARG A 230 6.57 -13.76 6.50
C ARG A 230 7.01 -13.32 5.12
N GLN A 231 7.11 -14.27 4.20
CA GLN A 231 7.53 -14.01 2.83
C GLN A 231 6.44 -14.43 1.84
N LEU A 232 6.44 -13.75 0.70
CA LEU A 232 5.63 -14.06 -0.46
C LEU A 232 6.47 -13.79 -1.70
N ARG A 233 6.77 -14.84 -2.49
CA ARG A 233 7.62 -14.73 -3.69
C ARG A 233 8.99 -14.10 -3.39
N GLY A 234 9.59 -14.48 -2.25
CA GLY A 234 10.90 -13.99 -1.81
C GLY A 234 10.92 -12.54 -1.29
N LYS A 235 9.78 -11.89 -1.10
CA LYS A 235 9.66 -10.56 -0.49
C LYS A 235 8.94 -10.63 0.84
N HIS A 236 9.30 -9.76 1.78
CA HIS A 236 8.55 -9.60 3.02
C HIS A 236 7.08 -9.25 2.73
N LEU A 237 6.15 -9.86 3.44
CA LEU A 237 4.71 -9.66 3.23
C LEU A 237 4.26 -8.21 3.53
N ARG A 238 4.94 -7.56 4.49
CA ARG A 238 4.73 -6.17 4.87
C ARG A 238 6.04 -5.40 4.78
N GLU A 239 5.96 -4.19 4.23
CA GLU A 239 7.11 -3.30 4.16
C GLU A 239 7.36 -2.60 5.50
N SER A 240 8.63 -2.31 5.77
CA SER A 240 9.08 -1.50 6.90
C SER A 240 10.10 -0.52 6.37
N VAL A 241 9.79 0.77 6.48
CA VAL A 241 10.50 1.84 5.79
C VAL A 241 10.82 2.95 6.79
N GLU A 242 12.02 3.52 6.69
CA GLU A 242 12.41 4.67 7.49
C GLU A 242 11.57 5.89 7.12
N LEU A 243 11.08 6.62 8.12
CA LEU A 243 10.36 7.86 7.94
C LEU A 243 11.32 8.93 7.38
N PRO A 244 10.97 9.63 6.28
CA PRO A 244 11.84 10.64 5.67
C PRO A 244 12.24 11.77 6.63
N LEU A 245 13.20 12.58 6.18
CA LEU A 245 13.63 13.81 6.86
C LEU A 245 14.22 13.57 8.26
N ARG A 246 14.91 12.44 8.49
CA ARG A 246 15.57 12.14 9.76
C ARG A 246 16.49 13.27 10.25
N SER A 247 17.26 13.86 9.33
CA SER A 247 18.18 14.97 9.60
C SER A 247 17.49 16.25 10.11
N ARG A 248 16.16 16.30 10.10
CA ARG A 248 15.33 17.42 10.55
C ARG A 248 14.55 17.13 11.83
N SER A 249 14.77 15.96 12.43
CA SER A 249 14.29 15.69 13.79
C SER A 249 15.23 16.29 14.82
N ARG A 250 14.70 16.74 15.96
CA ARG A 250 15.46 17.42 17.04
C ARG A 250 16.63 16.57 17.55
N HIS A 251 16.48 15.25 17.57
CA HIS A 251 17.48 14.31 18.08
C HIS A 251 18.01 13.34 17.01
N GLN A 252 17.76 13.60 15.72
CA GLN A 252 18.11 12.69 14.61
C GLN A 252 17.59 11.25 14.81
N GLU A 253 16.41 11.14 15.43
CA GLU A 253 15.80 9.88 15.83
C GLU A 253 15.50 9.00 14.61
N GLN A 254 15.90 7.74 14.69
CA GLN A 254 15.59 6.78 13.66
C GLN A 254 14.17 6.25 13.88
N VAL A 255 13.28 6.59 12.97
CA VAL A 255 11.86 6.26 13.06
C VAL A 255 11.48 5.45 11.85
N PHE A 256 10.85 4.30 12.07
CA PHE A 256 10.31 3.46 11.02
C PHE A 256 8.79 3.47 11.06
N TYR A 257 8.19 3.35 9.89
CA TYR A 257 6.78 3.01 9.77
C TYR A 257 6.62 1.63 9.13
N HIS A 258 5.74 0.82 9.72
CA HIS A 258 5.50 -0.56 9.32
C HIS A 258 4.12 -0.69 8.68
N GLU A 259 4.03 -1.34 7.53
CA GLU A 259 2.74 -1.73 6.96
C GLU A 259 2.06 -2.75 7.85
N SER A 260 0.79 -2.50 8.15
CA SER A 260 -0.02 -3.38 8.98
C SER A 260 -1.45 -3.46 8.48
N GLN A 261 -2.16 -4.49 8.91
CA GLN A 261 -3.57 -4.67 8.63
C GLN A 261 -4.29 -5.44 9.74
N ILE A 262 -5.51 -4.99 10.01
CA ILE A 262 -6.50 -5.69 10.83
C ILE A 262 -7.59 -6.23 9.91
N SER A 263 -7.98 -7.49 10.06
CA SER A 263 -9.02 -8.09 9.21
C SER A 263 -9.92 -9.04 9.99
N GLY A 264 -11.22 -8.94 9.77
CA GLY A 264 -12.23 -9.79 10.39
C GLY A 264 -13.22 -10.33 9.36
N LEU A 265 -13.53 -11.62 9.47
CA LEU A 265 -14.56 -12.30 8.67
C LEU A 265 -15.50 -13.04 9.62
N PHE A 266 -16.78 -12.68 9.60
CA PHE A 266 -17.85 -13.29 10.37
C PHE A 266 -18.75 -14.01 9.38
N VAL A 267 -18.91 -15.31 9.55
CA VAL A 267 -19.73 -16.14 8.67
C VAL A 267 -20.61 -17.04 9.51
N GLY A 268 -21.88 -17.14 9.14
CA GLY A 268 -22.79 -18.04 9.82
C GLY A 268 -24.13 -18.19 9.09
N PRO A 269 -24.82 -19.32 9.28
CA PRO A 269 -26.19 -19.49 8.81
C PRO A 269 -27.20 -18.58 9.51
N ASP A 270 -26.93 -18.18 10.76
CA ASP A 270 -27.81 -17.37 11.61
C ASP A 270 -27.06 -16.78 12.81
N GLU A 271 -27.71 -15.92 13.61
CA GLU A 271 -27.11 -15.29 14.79
C GLU A 271 -26.76 -16.29 15.92
N TRP A 272 -27.12 -17.57 15.79
CA TRP A 272 -26.89 -18.60 16.80
C TRP A 272 -25.58 -19.31 16.56
N VAL A 273 -25.35 -19.79 15.34
CA VAL A 273 -24.12 -20.48 14.96
C VAL A 273 -23.33 -19.65 13.98
N TRP A 274 -22.15 -19.21 14.38
CA TRP A 274 -21.26 -18.46 13.51
C TRP A 274 -19.79 -18.62 13.90
N THR A 275 -18.93 -18.25 12.95
CA THR A 275 -17.48 -18.29 13.07
C THR A 275 -16.92 -16.91 12.75
N THR A 276 -15.98 -16.45 13.56
CA THR A 276 -15.16 -15.28 13.26
C THR A 276 -13.71 -15.69 13.06
N TYR A 277 -13.18 -15.38 11.90
CA TYR A 277 -11.75 -15.39 11.63
C TYR A 277 -11.22 -13.98 11.80
N PHE A 278 -10.24 -13.79 12.68
CA PHE A 278 -9.63 -12.50 12.96
C PHE A 278 -8.13 -12.59 12.70
N LEU A 279 -7.65 -11.84 11.72
CA LEU A 279 -6.25 -11.80 11.31
C LEU A 279 -5.65 -10.45 11.70
N LEU A 280 -4.51 -10.46 12.39
CA LEU A 280 -3.88 -9.26 12.89
C LEU A 280 -2.37 -9.25 12.62
N ASP A 281 -1.86 -8.17 12.04
CA ASP A 281 -0.42 -7.93 11.93
C ASP A 281 0.13 -7.33 13.25
N THR A 282 1.05 -8.06 13.90
CA THR A 282 1.68 -7.70 15.17
C THR A 282 3.20 -7.85 15.21
N PHE A 283 3.83 -8.19 14.08
CA PHE A 283 5.27 -8.48 13.98
C PHE A 283 6.18 -7.36 14.50
N PHE A 284 5.69 -6.11 14.51
CA PHE A 284 6.38 -4.91 14.96
C PHE A 284 6.06 -4.52 16.42
N GLY A 285 5.42 -5.40 17.20
CA GLY A 285 5.07 -5.15 18.61
C GLY A 285 3.91 -4.18 18.79
N SER A 286 2.78 -4.40 18.11
CA SER A 286 1.53 -3.65 18.37
C SER A 286 0.71 -4.19 19.54
N GLU A 287 1.04 -5.38 20.04
CA GLU A 287 0.23 -6.12 21.01
C GLU A 287 1.12 -6.85 22.04
N ASP A 288 1.85 -6.10 22.88
CA ASP A 288 2.81 -6.65 23.84
C ASP A 288 2.19 -7.60 24.89
N LEU A 289 0.87 -7.53 25.09
CA LEU A 289 0.12 -8.35 26.05
C LEU A 289 -0.61 -9.53 25.38
N MET A 290 -0.44 -9.74 24.08
CA MET A 290 -1.18 -10.76 23.33
C MET A 290 -1.02 -12.17 23.90
N GLU A 291 0.20 -12.53 24.30
CA GLU A 291 0.47 -13.84 24.89
C GLU A 291 -0.21 -14.03 26.25
N LYS A 292 -0.60 -12.92 26.90
CA LYS A 292 -1.24 -12.92 28.22
C LYS A 292 -2.76 -12.94 28.14
N TYR A 293 -3.36 -12.79 26.96
CA TYR A 293 -4.82 -12.74 26.83
C TYR A 293 -5.52 -13.97 27.41
N LEU A 294 -4.94 -15.16 27.26
CA LEU A 294 -5.48 -16.39 27.84
C LEU A 294 -4.55 -17.03 28.88
N ALA A 295 -3.41 -16.40 29.19
CA ALA A 295 -2.44 -16.99 30.11
C ALA A 295 -2.88 -16.77 31.57
N ASN A 296 -2.74 -17.81 32.40
CA ASN A 296 -3.03 -17.77 33.83
C ASN A 296 -4.48 -17.37 34.16
N CYS A 297 -5.43 -17.59 33.24
CA CYS A 297 -6.85 -17.36 33.46
C CYS A 297 -7.60 -18.70 33.54
N PRO A 298 -8.69 -18.79 34.35
CA PRO A 298 -9.65 -19.88 34.22
C PRO A 298 -10.21 -19.96 32.80
N LEU A 299 -10.66 -21.17 32.42
CA LEU A 299 -11.21 -21.43 31.09
C LEU A 299 -12.36 -20.44 30.79
N GLY A 300 -12.17 -19.61 29.76
CA GLY A 300 -13.17 -18.65 29.30
C GLY A 300 -13.24 -17.33 30.07
N GLU A 301 -12.36 -17.11 31.05
CA GLU A 301 -12.22 -15.86 31.81
C GLU A 301 -11.03 -14.99 31.34
N GLY A 302 -10.39 -15.36 30.23
CA GLY A 302 -9.35 -14.55 29.61
C GLY A 302 -9.86 -13.23 29.02
N PHE A 303 -9.02 -12.57 28.24
CA PHE A 303 -9.34 -11.31 27.58
C PHE A 303 -9.61 -11.52 26.08
N ASP A 304 -10.62 -10.83 25.54
CA ASP A 304 -11.06 -10.94 24.15
C ASP A 304 -10.01 -10.35 23.18
N PRO A 305 -9.34 -11.18 22.35
CA PRO A 305 -8.24 -10.72 21.50
C PRO A 305 -8.70 -9.75 20.41
N PRO A 306 -9.81 -9.98 19.67
CA PRO A 306 -10.36 -8.96 18.77
C PRO A 306 -10.62 -7.58 19.41
N LEU A 307 -10.88 -7.52 20.72
CA LEU A 307 -11.03 -6.27 21.48
C LEU A 307 -9.71 -5.77 22.13
N SER A 308 -8.56 -6.19 21.60
CA SER A 308 -7.21 -5.85 22.08
C SER A 308 -7.02 -6.09 23.57
N GLY A 309 -7.65 -7.16 24.07
CA GLY A 309 -7.64 -7.52 25.49
C GLY A 309 -8.30 -6.52 26.44
N GLY A 310 -9.05 -5.54 25.94
CA GLY A 310 -9.69 -4.51 26.77
C GLY A 310 -10.96 -4.98 27.49
N VAL A 311 -11.50 -6.14 27.09
CA VAL A 311 -12.74 -6.70 27.63
C VAL A 311 -12.49 -8.14 28.03
N ARG A 312 -12.98 -8.53 29.21
CA ARG A 312 -12.95 -9.92 29.68
C ARG A 312 -13.94 -10.75 28.88
N MET A 313 -13.58 -11.99 28.59
CA MET A 313 -14.44 -12.89 27.84
C MET A 313 -15.55 -13.50 28.71
N ASP A 314 -15.56 -13.31 30.03
CA ASP A 314 -16.63 -13.79 30.91
C ASP A 314 -18.02 -13.20 30.59
N ASN A 315 -18.07 -12.12 29.80
CA ASN A 315 -19.27 -11.56 29.20
C ASN A 315 -19.19 -11.52 27.65
N PRO A 316 -19.46 -12.64 26.96
CA PRO A 316 -19.26 -12.75 25.52
C PRO A 316 -20.33 -12.04 24.70
N HIS A 317 -19.91 -11.30 23.66
CA HIS A 317 -20.81 -10.78 22.64
C HIS A 317 -21.28 -11.92 21.71
N TYR A 318 -22.54 -12.33 21.83
CA TYR A 318 -23.11 -13.40 20.99
C TYR A 318 -23.79 -12.89 19.73
N ASN A 319 -24.29 -11.66 19.71
CA ASN A 319 -24.83 -11.11 18.48
C ASN A 319 -23.66 -10.73 17.53
N PRO A 320 -23.60 -11.27 16.30
CA PRO A 320 -22.47 -11.02 15.40
C PRO A 320 -22.40 -9.55 14.95
N ARG A 321 -23.53 -8.84 14.86
CA ARG A 321 -23.59 -7.41 14.50
C ARG A 321 -23.06 -6.54 15.63
N GLU A 322 -23.48 -6.81 16.87
CA GLU A 322 -22.94 -6.13 18.05
C GLU A 322 -21.44 -6.35 18.17
N TYR A 323 -20.99 -7.60 18.03
CA TYR A 323 -19.58 -7.93 18.19
C TYR A 323 -18.72 -7.27 17.11
N LEU A 324 -19.20 -7.20 15.86
CA LEU A 324 -18.55 -6.44 14.80
C LEU A 324 -18.36 -4.97 15.21
N LEU A 325 -19.42 -4.29 15.68
CA LEU A 325 -19.33 -2.88 16.09
C LEU A 325 -18.39 -2.69 17.27
N ALA A 326 -18.41 -3.58 18.27
CA ALA A 326 -17.49 -3.53 19.40
C ALA A 326 -16.02 -3.67 18.96
N ILE A 327 -15.75 -4.58 18.01
CA ILE A 327 -14.42 -4.77 17.42
C ILE A 327 -13.99 -3.53 16.64
N LEU A 328 -14.86 -3.01 15.78
CA LEU A 328 -14.54 -1.83 14.96
C LEU A 328 -14.26 -0.60 15.83
N ASP A 329 -15.05 -0.37 16.87
CA ASP A 329 -14.84 0.68 17.87
C ASP A 329 -13.41 0.62 18.44
N ARG A 330 -13.03 -0.55 18.96
CA ARG A 330 -11.71 -0.73 19.56
C ARG A 330 -10.57 -0.62 18.54
N ARG A 331 -10.71 -1.26 17.37
CA ARG A 331 -9.63 -1.38 16.39
C ARG A 331 -9.43 -0.10 15.57
N ILE A 332 -10.48 0.63 15.26
CA ILE A 332 -10.36 1.95 14.59
C ILE A 332 -9.75 2.96 15.57
N TRP A 333 -10.10 2.91 16.85
CA TRP A 333 -9.43 3.72 17.88
C TRP A 333 -7.92 3.43 17.94
N GLN A 334 -7.52 2.15 17.93
CA GLN A 334 -6.11 1.76 17.92
C GLN A 334 -5.39 2.25 16.66
N ILE A 335 -6.01 2.10 15.50
CA ILE A 335 -5.47 2.59 14.23
C ILE A 335 -5.26 4.10 14.27
N LYS A 336 -6.21 4.85 14.81
CA LYS A 336 -6.04 6.28 15.03
C LYS A 336 -4.86 6.58 15.96
N ALA A 337 -4.74 5.86 17.08
CA ALA A 337 -3.64 6.04 18.03
C ALA A 337 -2.25 5.75 17.41
N GLU A 338 -2.18 4.91 16.38
CA GLU A 338 -0.94 4.67 15.61
C GLU A 338 -0.69 5.76 14.55
N TRP A 339 -1.76 6.26 13.91
CA TRP A 339 -1.66 7.31 12.89
C TRP A 339 -1.30 8.68 13.43
N SER A 340 -1.87 9.08 14.57
CA SER A 340 -1.65 10.39 15.18
C SER A 340 -0.15 10.70 15.40
N PRO A 341 0.61 9.91 16.18
CA PRO A 341 2.02 10.19 16.41
C PRO A 341 2.86 10.06 15.14
N LEU A 342 2.51 9.17 14.22
CA LEU A 342 3.20 9.04 12.92
C LEU A 342 3.10 10.32 12.10
N ILE A 343 1.89 10.88 11.99
CA ILE A 343 1.64 12.09 11.20
C ILE A 343 2.21 13.31 11.91
N GLU A 344 2.06 13.43 13.23
CA GLU A 344 2.65 14.52 14.02
C GLU A 344 4.17 14.54 13.87
N THR A 345 4.84 13.40 14.03
CA THR A 345 6.30 13.28 13.85
C THR A 345 6.73 13.66 12.44
N PHE A 346 5.98 13.24 11.43
CA PHE A 346 6.32 13.57 10.05
C PHE A 346 6.06 15.05 9.73
N ASP A 347 4.99 15.61 10.27
CA ASP A 347 4.60 17.01 10.11
C ASP A 347 5.67 17.95 10.69
N GLU A 348 6.14 17.68 11.90
CA GLU A 348 7.23 18.44 12.51
C GLU A 348 8.50 18.45 11.65
N ARG A 349 8.87 17.30 11.08
CA ARG A 349 10.02 17.18 10.18
C ARG A 349 9.79 17.94 8.87
N MET A 350 8.58 17.88 8.32
CA MET A 350 8.20 18.59 7.11
C MET A 350 8.25 20.12 7.32
N GLU A 351 7.75 20.63 8.43
CA GLU A 351 7.80 22.06 8.75
C GLU A 351 9.24 22.56 8.90
N ALA A 352 10.07 21.84 9.63
CA ALA A 352 11.48 22.18 9.78
C ALA A 352 12.20 22.23 8.41
N TYR A 353 11.90 21.28 7.53
CA TYR A 353 12.47 21.26 6.18
C TYR A 353 11.93 22.36 5.26
N ALA A 354 10.64 22.70 5.37
CA ALA A 354 10.04 23.79 4.61
C ALA A 354 10.64 25.15 4.99
N ILE A 355 10.90 25.38 6.27
CA ILE A 355 11.58 26.59 6.76
C ILE A 355 12.99 26.68 6.19
N GLU A 356 13.76 25.60 6.22
CA GLU A 356 15.10 25.56 5.62
C GLU A 356 15.05 25.90 4.13
N LEU A 357 14.13 25.28 3.39
CA LEU A 357 13.98 25.52 1.95
C LEU A 357 13.51 26.94 1.61
N SER A 358 12.88 27.67 2.54
CA SER A 358 12.47 29.06 2.29
C SER A 358 13.65 29.99 1.98
N GLY A 359 14.86 29.66 2.46
CA GLY A 359 16.10 30.37 2.15
C GLY A 359 16.88 29.81 0.96
N VAL A 360 16.45 28.68 0.39
CA VAL A 360 17.13 27.98 -0.70
C VAL A 360 16.49 28.40 -2.02
N PHE A 361 17.20 29.23 -2.77
CA PHE A 361 16.74 29.68 -4.08
C PHE A 361 17.00 28.64 -5.19
N GLU A 362 18.02 27.80 -5.03
CA GLU A 362 18.50 26.90 -6.08
C GLU A 362 18.84 25.53 -5.51
N ASP A 363 18.63 24.48 -6.29
CA ASP A 363 19.03 23.12 -5.91
C ASP A 363 20.54 22.95 -6.08
N ASP A 364 21.14 22.06 -5.30
CA ASP A 364 22.54 21.69 -5.46
C ASP A 364 22.77 20.90 -6.76
N PRO A 365 24.01 20.80 -7.27
CA PRO A 365 24.30 20.08 -8.51
C PRO A 365 23.84 18.60 -8.51
N GLU A 366 23.73 17.97 -7.33
CA GLU A 366 23.27 16.58 -7.19
C GLU A 366 21.74 16.47 -7.09
N ARG A 367 21.03 17.61 -7.07
CA ARG A 367 19.58 17.74 -6.95
C ARG A 367 19.04 17.11 -5.67
N THR A 368 19.74 17.30 -4.57
CA THR A 368 19.45 16.65 -3.28
C THR A 368 18.09 17.10 -2.76
N HIS A 369 17.75 18.39 -2.89
CA HIS A 369 16.46 18.89 -2.43
C HIS A 369 15.31 18.37 -3.28
N THR A 370 15.46 18.33 -4.60
CA THR A 370 14.45 17.74 -5.50
C THR A 370 14.21 16.26 -5.19
N ARG A 371 15.27 15.47 -4.96
CA ARG A 371 15.14 14.05 -4.58
C ARG A 371 14.41 13.88 -3.24
N THR A 372 14.78 14.69 -2.26
CA THR A 372 14.16 14.69 -0.92
C THR A 372 12.68 15.07 -0.99
N LEU A 373 12.33 16.13 -1.71
CA LEU A 373 10.95 16.57 -1.93
C LEU A 373 10.10 15.47 -2.58
N ASN A 374 10.63 14.80 -3.61
CA ASN A 374 9.95 13.66 -4.24
C ASN A 374 9.70 12.52 -3.24
N GLY A 375 10.67 12.22 -2.37
CA GLY A 375 10.52 11.22 -1.30
C GLY A 375 9.43 11.59 -0.29
N VAL A 376 9.38 12.86 0.12
CA VAL A 376 8.35 13.39 1.02
C VAL A 376 6.97 13.32 0.37
N ILE A 377 6.81 13.86 -0.84
CA ILE A 377 5.55 13.84 -1.61
C ILE A 377 5.02 12.42 -1.77
N ARG A 378 5.89 11.47 -2.14
CA ARG A 378 5.51 10.05 -2.28
C ARG A 378 5.03 9.45 -0.95
N THR A 379 5.67 9.81 0.15
CA THR A 379 5.30 9.33 1.49
C THR A 379 3.94 9.92 1.92
N ILE A 380 3.71 11.21 1.71
CA ILE A 380 2.42 11.86 1.95
C ILE A 380 1.30 11.17 1.16
N GLN A 381 1.50 10.98 -0.15
CA GLN A 381 0.53 10.32 -1.03
C GLN A 381 0.21 8.89 -0.57
N ARG A 382 1.23 8.13 -0.15
CA ARG A 382 1.07 6.78 0.39
C ARG A 382 0.20 6.77 1.65
N PHE A 383 0.40 7.72 2.56
CA PHE A 383 -0.38 7.82 3.78
C PHE A 383 -1.82 8.27 3.51
N MET A 384 -1.99 9.33 2.71
CA MET A 384 -3.31 9.84 2.32
C MET A 384 -4.15 8.77 1.62
N SER A 385 -3.55 7.97 0.73
CA SER A 385 -4.28 6.92 0.01
C SER A 385 -4.92 5.89 0.96
N VAL A 386 -4.22 5.47 2.01
CA VAL A 386 -4.73 4.51 2.98
C VAL A 386 -5.79 5.13 3.90
N LEU A 387 -5.56 6.35 4.37
CA LEU A 387 -6.52 7.07 5.21
C LEU A 387 -7.83 7.34 4.46
N ASN A 388 -7.75 7.88 3.24
CA ASN A 388 -8.92 8.13 2.40
C ASN A 388 -9.68 6.84 2.13
N ALA A 389 -8.99 5.77 1.73
CA ALA A 389 -9.64 4.48 1.47
C ALA A 389 -10.41 3.97 2.70
N THR A 390 -9.87 4.16 3.91
CA THR A 390 -10.53 3.76 5.16
C THR A 390 -11.78 4.62 5.44
N VAL A 391 -11.63 5.95 5.36
CA VAL A 391 -12.73 6.89 5.61
C VAL A 391 -13.86 6.70 4.59
N ASP A 392 -13.52 6.55 3.32
CA ASP A 392 -14.49 6.38 2.23
C ASP A 392 -15.20 5.02 2.31
N SER A 393 -14.47 3.94 2.64
CA SER A 393 -15.07 2.62 2.82
C SER A 393 -16.03 2.60 4.00
N TRP A 394 -15.68 3.26 5.12
CA TRP A 394 -16.59 3.40 6.26
C TRP A 394 -17.83 4.22 5.89
N ARG A 395 -17.66 5.35 5.18
CA ARG A 395 -18.79 6.18 4.71
C ARG A 395 -19.75 5.36 3.85
N SER A 396 -19.22 4.61 2.88
CA SER A 396 -20.03 3.74 2.02
C SER A 396 -20.76 2.65 2.81
N PHE A 397 -20.10 2.03 3.79
CA PHE A 397 -20.74 1.07 4.68
C PHE A 397 -21.84 1.70 5.53
N LYS A 398 -21.59 2.88 6.09
CA LYS A 398 -22.58 3.63 6.87
C LYS A 398 -23.84 3.90 6.06
N GLU A 399 -23.69 4.43 4.86
CA GLU A 399 -24.80 4.80 3.98
C GLU A 399 -25.60 3.58 3.50
N SER A 400 -24.92 2.46 3.25
CA SER A 400 -25.53 1.33 2.52
C SER A 400 -25.82 0.08 3.36
N ARG A 401 -25.23 -0.07 4.56
CA ARG A 401 -25.29 -1.30 5.38
C ARG A 401 -25.77 -1.08 6.81
N ILE A 402 -25.73 0.13 7.36
CA ILE A 402 -26.27 0.39 8.72
C ILE A 402 -27.76 0.06 8.88
N PRO A 403 -28.63 0.15 7.86
CA PRO A 403 -30.01 -0.34 7.99
C PRO A 403 -30.14 -1.80 8.42
N TYR A 404 -29.11 -2.64 8.23
CA TYR A 404 -29.11 -4.03 8.70
C TYR A 404 -28.82 -4.16 10.21
N PHE A 405 -28.42 -3.07 10.87
CA PHE A 405 -28.08 -3.01 12.29
C PHE A 405 -29.19 -2.35 13.12
N THR A 406 -30.16 -1.70 12.50
CA THR A 406 -31.22 -0.96 13.19
C THR A 406 -32.48 -1.80 13.41
N SER A 407 -33.31 -1.38 14.37
CA SER A 407 -34.67 -1.88 14.54
C SER A 407 -35.59 -0.67 14.59
N ASN A 408 -36.56 -0.60 13.67
CA ASN A 408 -37.41 0.59 13.46
C ASN A 408 -36.59 1.88 13.20
N GLY A 409 -35.46 1.76 12.50
CA GLY A 409 -34.58 2.90 12.18
C GLY A 409 -33.59 3.31 13.27
N ASN A 410 -33.68 2.74 14.48
CA ASN A 410 -32.79 3.06 15.59
C ASN A 410 -31.82 1.92 15.88
N LEU A 411 -30.56 2.25 16.20
CA LEU A 411 -29.63 1.28 16.77
C LEU A 411 -30.01 1.00 18.23
N PRO A 412 -29.85 -0.25 18.72
CA PRO A 412 -29.89 -0.53 20.15
C PRO A 412 -28.92 0.38 20.91
N THR A 413 -29.28 0.85 22.11
CA THR A 413 -28.51 1.87 22.86
C THR A 413 -27.04 1.49 23.07
N LYS A 414 -26.75 0.20 23.33
CA LYS A 414 -25.36 -0.28 23.46
C LYS A 414 -24.59 -0.17 22.14
N TRP A 415 -25.24 -0.52 21.03
CA TRP A 415 -24.64 -0.51 19.69
C TRP A 415 -24.40 0.93 19.22
N GLN A 416 -25.32 1.84 19.59
CA GLN A 416 -25.19 3.26 19.34
C GLN A 416 -23.91 3.83 19.96
N GLY A 417 -23.58 3.45 21.19
CA GLY A 417 -22.34 3.88 21.84
C GLY A 417 -21.07 3.42 21.10
N HIS A 418 -21.03 2.18 20.60
CA HIS A 418 -19.93 1.72 19.74
C HIS A 418 -19.87 2.51 18.43
N PHE A 419 -21.02 2.71 17.79
CA PHE A 419 -21.13 3.43 16.54
C PHE A 419 -20.63 4.87 16.64
N GLU A 420 -21.02 5.60 17.68
CA GLU A 420 -20.58 6.99 17.92
C GLU A 420 -19.06 7.09 18.11
N ARG A 421 -18.45 6.15 18.85
CA ARG A 421 -16.99 6.14 19.03
C ARG A 421 -16.22 5.79 17.76
N ILE A 422 -16.78 4.92 16.92
CA ILE A 422 -16.25 4.66 15.58
C ILE A 422 -16.28 5.95 14.76
N GLU A 423 -17.42 6.65 14.72
CA GLU A 423 -17.58 7.89 13.97
C GLU A 423 -16.57 8.95 14.40
N VAL A 424 -16.39 9.16 15.71
CA VAL A 424 -15.37 10.09 16.24
C VAL A 424 -13.99 9.72 15.73
N SER A 425 -13.60 8.45 15.81
CA SER A 425 -12.28 8.00 15.38
C SER A 425 -12.10 8.14 13.86
N ILE A 426 -13.12 7.86 13.05
CA ILE A 426 -13.09 8.05 11.59
C ILE A 426 -12.99 9.53 11.22
N ILE A 427 -13.70 10.42 11.92
CA ILE A 427 -13.60 11.88 11.70
C ILE A 427 -12.18 12.36 11.98
N GLU A 428 -11.54 11.87 13.05
CA GLU A 428 -10.16 12.19 13.38
C GLU A 428 -9.17 11.70 12.31
N LEU A 429 -9.34 10.48 11.79
CA LEU A 429 -8.56 9.98 10.65
C LEU A 429 -8.76 10.86 9.40
N GLY A 430 -9.98 11.32 9.15
CA GLY A 430 -10.29 12.27 8.08
C GLY A 430 -9.59 13.62 8.25
N ARG A 431 -9.51 14.13 9.50
CA ARG A 431 -8.77 15.35 9.82
C ARG A 431 -7.28 15.22 9.54
N LEU A 432 -6.68 14.09 9.93
CA LEU A 432 -5.28 13.78 9.63
C LEU A 432 -5.01 13.76 8.12
N CYS A 433 -5.90 13.13 7.35
CA CYS A 433 -5.79 13.11 5.89
C CYS A 433 -5.88 14.51 5.27
N LYS A 434 -6.79 15.36 5.76
CA LYS A 434 -6.91 16.75 5.32
C LYS A 434 -5.64 17.55 5.61
N GLY A 435 -5.04 17.36 6.79
CA GLY A 435 -3.75 17.99 7.14
C GLY A 435 -2.64 17.60 6.18
N LEU A 436 -2.50 16.30 5.89
CA LEU A 436 -1.56 15.79 4.91
C LEU A 436 -1.81 16.35 3.49
N SER A 437 -3.07 16.55 3.10
CA SER A 437 -3.40 17.18 1.81
C SER A 437 -2.87 18.60 1.71
N THR A 438 -3.04 19.41 2.76
CA THR A 438 -2.50 20.78 2.80
C THR A 438 -0.97 20.77 2.70
N LYS A 439 -0.30 19.82 3.37
CA LYS A 439 1.16 19.66 3.27
C LYS A 439 1.61 19.18 1.89
N LEU A 440 0.85 18.31 1.24
CA LEU A 440 1.12 17.87 -0.12
C LEU A 440 1.15 19.04 -1.10
N ASP A 441 0.18 19.95 -0.99
CA ASP A 441 0.08 21.12 -1.87
C ASP A 441 1.25 22.08 -1.62
N LEU A 442 1.58 22.36 -0.37
CA LEU A 442 2.76 23.16 0.01
C LEU A 442 4.05 22.59 -0.59
N PHE A 443 4.30 21.29 -0.41
CA PHE A 443 5.52 20.67 -0.89
C PHE A 443 5.62 20.61 -2.42
N ARG A 444 4.49 20.50 -3.11
CA ARG A 444 4.43 20.62 -4.58
C ARG A 444 4.74 22.03 -5.04
N GLU A 445 4.24 23.05 -4.33
CA GLU A 445 4.55 24.44 -4.63
C GLU A 445 6.04 24.73 -4.47
N ILE A 446 6.65 24.28 -3.36
CA ILE A 446 8.09 24.41 -3.11
C ILE A 446 8.89 23.72 -4.22
N GLN A 447 8.52 22.49 -4.59
CA GLN A 447 9.17 21.75 -5.68
C GLN A 447 9.08 22.49 -7.02
N ALA A 448 7.92 23.04 -7.35
CA ALA A 448 7.71 23.82 -8.57
C ALA A 448 8.50 25.14 -8.54
N GLY A 449 8.61 25.79 -7.38
CA GLY A 449 9.46 26.96 -7.18
C GLY A 449 10.94 26.65 -7.46
N LEU A 450 11.47 25.61 -6.82
CA LEU A 450 12.86 25.18 -6.96
C LEU A 450 13.20 24.79 -8.41
N SER A 451 12.28 24.09 -9.08
CA SER A 451 12.46 23.69 -10.48
C SER A 451 12.49 24.90 -11.43
N ARG A 452 11.65 25.91 -11.18
CA ARG A 452 11.63 27.17 -11.96
C ARG A 452 12.91 27.98 -11.76
N ALA A 453 13.39 28.10 -10.52
CA ALA A 453 14.62 28.83 -10.24
C ALA A 453 15.83 28.15 -10.90
N SER A 454 15.92 26.81 -10.80
CA SER A 454 16.99 26.03 -11.41
C SER A 454 17.00 26.15 -12.94
N SER A 455 15.84 26.12 -13.59
CA SER A 455 15.76 26.27 -15.06
C SER A 455 16.09 27.70 -15.53
N LEU A 456 15.71 28.72 -14.77
CA LEU A 456 16.09 30.11 -15.05
C LEU A 456 17.60 30.31 -14.98
N LYS A 457 18.27 29.73 -13.98
CA LYS A 457 19.74 29.77 -13.89
C LYS A 457 20.40 29.02 -15.03
N GLU A 458 19.92 27.83 -15.37
CA GLU A 458 20.48 27.05 -16.48
C GLU A 458 20.37 27.83 -17.80
N SER A 459 19.23 28.51 -18.02
CA SER A 459 19.04 29.42 -19.16
C SER A 459 19.97 30.64 -19.10
N ALA A 460 20.13 31.26 -17.93
CA ALA A 460 21.06 32.38 -17.74
C ALA A 460 22.52 31.97 -17.97
N ALA A 461 22.91 30.78 -17.53
CA ALA A 461 24.23 30.21 -17.78
C ALA A 461 24.43 29.88 -19.26
N ALA A 462 23.43 29.27 -19.91
CA ALA A 462 23.47 28.96 -21.33
C ALA A 462 23.60 30.24 -22.18
N THR A 463 22.83 31.29 -21.87
CA THR A 463 22.95 32.58 -22.55
C THR A 463 24.30 33.24 -22.32
N GLN A 464 24.87 33.13 -21.12
CA GLN A 464 26.22 33.61 -20.85
C GLN A 464 27.30 32.83 -21.61
N THR A 465 27.18 31.50 -21.68
CA THR A 465 28.10 30.69 -22.50
C THR A 465 27.96 31.01 -23.98
N ALA A 466 26.75 31.22 -24.50
CA ALA A 466 26.53 31.63 -25.88
C ALA A 466 27.16 32.99 -26.17
N ARG A 467 27.02 33.97 -25.25
CA ARG A 467 27.71 35.26 -25.34
C ARG A 467 29.23 35.10 -25.35
N SER A 468 29.78 34.28 -24.46
CA SER A 468 31.23 34.03 -24.41
C SER A 468 31.75 33.38 -25.69
N ALA A 469 31.00 32.44 -26.26
CA ALA A 469 31.32 31.79 -27.53
C ALA A 469 31.26 32.76 -28.71
N LEU A 470 30.29 33.70 -28.73
CA LEU A 470 30.23 34.77 -29.73
C LEU A 470 31.46 35.68 -29.66
N VAL A 471 31.87 36.09 -28.45
CA VAL A 471 33.06 36.93 -28.24
C VAL A 471 34.33 36.17 -28.66
N GLN A 472 34.47 34.89 -28.29
CA GLN A 472 35.58 34.06 -28.77
C GLN A 472 35.58 33.91 -30.29
N GLY A 473 34.41 33.70 -30.90
CA GLY A 473 34.27 33.65 -32.36
C GLY A 473 34.72 34.94 -33.04
N GLU A 474 34.45 36.09 -32.43
CA GLU A 474 34.92 37.38 -32.92
C GLU A 474 36.44 37.55 -32.77
N ASN A 475 37.03 37.12 -31.65
CA ASN A 475 38.48 37.13 -31.46
C ASN A 475 39.21 36.20 -32.42
N ILE A 476 38.67 34.99 -32.68
CA ILE A 476 39.20 34.06 -33.67
C ILE A 476 39.11 34.69 -35.08
N ARG A 477 37.98 35.33 -35.40
CA ARG A 477 37.80 36.06 -36.67
C ARG A 477 38.83 37.18 -36.83
N LEU A 478 39.11 37.94 -35.77
CA LEU A 478 40.13 39.00 -35.77
C LEU A 478 41.54 38.42 -35.95
N LEU A 479 41.89 37.38 -35.20
CA LEU A 479 43.19 36.70 -35.31
C LEU A 479 43.41 36.13 -36.72
N THR A 480 42.36 35.53 -37.29
CA THR A 480 42.40 34.99 -38.65
C THR A 480 42.60 36.11 -39.66
N ARG A 481 41.92 37.26 -39.50
CA ARG A 481 42.15 38.45 -40.35
C ARG A 481 43.58 38.96 -40.23
N MET A 482 44.12 39.10 -39.02
CA MET A 482 45.52 39.55 -38.85
C MET A 482 46.52 38.58 -39.47
N THR A 483 46.29 37.27 -39.30
CA THR A 483 47.16 36.23 -39.87
C THR A 483 47.14 36.26 -41.40
N VAL A 484 45.95 36.33 -42.01
CA VAL A 484 45.77 36.32 -43.47
C VAL A 484 46.21 37.63 -44.11
N TYR A 485 45.87 38.79 -43.52
CA TYR A 485 46.14 40.09 -44.14
C TYR A 485 47.53 40.65 -43.85
N ILE A 486 48.16 40.27 -42.74
CA ILE A 486 49.42 40.88 -42.30
C ILE A 486 50.53 39.83 -42.24
N TYR A 487 50.33 38.76 -41.48
CA TYR A 487 51.42 37.80 -41.24
C TYR A 487 51.84 37.04 -42.50
N LEU A 488 50.88 36.54 -43.28
CA LEU A 488 51.15 35.74 -44.48
C LEU A 488 51.90 36.54 -45.57
N PRO A 489 51.49 37.78 -45.92
CA PRO A 489 52.26 38.63 -46.84
C PRO A 489 53.66 38.97 -46.32
N VAL A 490 53.79 39.29 -45.02
CA VAL A 490 55.09 39.62 -44.42
C VAL A 490 56.02 38.42 -44.50
N MET A 491 55.58 37.24 -44.05
CA MET A 491 56.38 36.01 -44.11
C MET A 491 56.74 35.63 -45.53
N PHE A 492 55.81 35.77 -46.48
CA PHE A 492 56.07 35.51 -47.89
C PHE A 492 57.17 36.43 -48.44
N THR A 493 57.10 37.73 -48.18
CA THR A 493 58.14 38.67 -48.61
C THR A 493 59.47 38.44 -47.91
N LEU A 494 59.48 38.16 -46.61
CA LEU A 494 60.70 37.81 -45.89
C LEU A 494 61.37 36.57 -46.50
N ALA A 495 60.58 35.52 -46.77
CA ALA A 495 61.06 34.29 -47.37
C ALA A 495 61.62 34.55 -48.79
N PHE A 496 60.91 35.31 -49.61
CA PHE A 496 61.34 35.63 -50.97
C PHE A 496 62.69 36.37 -51.00
N PHE A 497 62.86 37.40 -50.16
CA PHE A 497 64.11 38.17 -50.09
C PHE A 497 65.23 37.50 -49.27
N SER A 498 64.92 36.43 -48.53
CA SER A 498 65.94 35.58 -47.91
C SER A 498 66.67 34.68 -48.92
N MET A 499 66.08 34.48 -50.11
CA MET A 499 66.67 33.62 -51.14
C MET A 499 67.91 34.27 -51.78
N PRO A 500 68.99 33.51 -52.05
CA PRO A 500 70.28 34.05 -52.51
C PRO A 500 70.18 34.86 -53.81
N PHE A 501 69.24 34.49 -54.70
CA PHE A 501 69.05 35.14 -55.99
C PHE A 501 68.28 36.47 -55.91
N ALA A 502 67.60 36.76 -54.78
CA ALA A 502 66.81 37.98 -54.58
C ALA A 502 67.63 39.11 -53.92
N ARG A 503 68.90 38.89 -53.59
CA ARG A 503 69.81 39.91 -53.05
C ARG A 503 70.27 40.86 -54.15
N LEU A 504 69.56 41.99 -54.27
CA LEU A 504 69.95 43.09 -55.14
C LEU A 504 71.09 43.93 -54.52
N ALA A 505 71.88 44.62 -55.35
CA ALA A 505 72.90 45.56 -54.88
C ALA A 505 72.27 46.84 -54.31
N HIS A 506 72.85 47.36 -53.22
CA HIS A 506 72.44 48.61 -52.55
C HIS A 506 72.50 49.78 -53.55
N PRO A 507 71.51 50.70 -53.64
CA PRO A 507 70.52 51.10 -52.63
C PRO A 507 69.07 50.62 -52.85
N TRP A 508 68.79 49.80 -53.88
CA TRP A 508 67.40 49.49 -54.31
C TRP A 508 66.70 48.34 -53.56
N THR A 509 67.40 47.66 -52.66
CA THR A 509 66.88 46.50 -51.91
C THR A 509 65.67 46.84 -51.05
N TRP A 510 65.73 47.93 -50.28
CA TRP A 510 64.66 48.33 -49.37
C TRP A 510 63.42 48.86 -50.11
N PRO A 511 63.54 49.75 -51.12
CA PRO A 511 62.40 50.18 -51.91
C PRO A 511 61.64 49.02 -52.58
N LEU A 512 62.34 48.05 -53.18
CA LEU A 512 61.70 46.89 -53.81
C LEU A 512 61.02 45.99 -52.79
N PHE A 513 61.65 45.76 -51.62
CA PHE A 513 61.05 44.98 -50.54
C PHE A 513 59.70 45.55 -50.11
N PHE A 514 59.65 46.86 -49.81
CA PHE A 514 58.41 47.52 -49.41
C PHE A 514 57.36 47.52 -50.54
N LEU A 515 57.77 47.67 -51.80
CA LEU A 515 56.87 47.57 -52.95
C LEU A 515 56.25 46.17 -53.07
N THR A 516 57.06 45.12 -53.00
CA THR A 516 56.58 43.73 -53.04
C THR A 516 55.68 43.37 -51.85
N LEU A 517 56.00 43.89 -50.66
CA LEU A 517 55.15 43.71 -49.47
C LEU A 517 53.80 44.38 -49.67
N LEU A 518 53.78 45.59 -50.21
CA LEU A 518 52.54 46.34 -50.47
C LEU A 518 51.68 45.63 -51.52
N VAL A 519 52.29 45.11 -52.59
CA VAL A 519 51.59 44.30 -53.60
C VAL A 519 51.07 42.99 -53.01
N ALA A 520 51.87 42.28 -52.20
CA ALA A 520 51.46 41.03 -51.57
C ALA A 520 50.31 41.22 -50.55
N ILE A 521 50.33 42.32 -49.78
CA ILE A 521 49.24 42.71 -48.88
C ILE A 521 47.97 43.03 -49.71
N MET A 522 48.10 43.79 -50.80
CA MET A 522 46.98 44.13 -51.68
C MET A 522 46.34 42.91 -52.34
N ILE A 523 47.15 41.97 -52.84
CA ILE A 523 46.67 40.72 -53.43
C ILE A 523 45.92 39.88 -52.39
N ASN A 524 46.52 39.69 -51.20
CA ASN A 524 45.86 38.93 -50.13
C ASN A 524 44.58 39.63 -49.65
N TYR A 525 44.57 40.97 -49.59
CA TYR A 525 43.37 41.74 -49.28
C TYR A 525 42.26 41.52 -50.32
N VAL A 526 42.59 41.55 -51.61
CA VAL A 526 41.63 41.31 -52.71
C VAL A 526 41.07 39.88 -52.67
N ILE A 527 41.90 38.88 -52.38
CA ILE A 527 41.49 37.47 -52.32
C ILE A 527 40.61 37.19 -51.09
N ALA A 528 40.97 37.72 -49.92
CA ALA A 528 40.29 37.44 -48.66
C ALA A 528 39.10 38.39 -48.36
N SER A 529 39.02 39.56 -48.99
CA SER A 529 37.89 40.48 -48.82
C SER A 529 36.61 39.95 -49.48
N ASN A 530 35.60 39.66 -48.66
CA ASN A 530 34.26 39.26 -49.11
C ASN A 530 33.50 40.33 -49.92
N ARG A 531 34.03 41.55 -50.06
CA ARG A 531 33.42 42.64 -50.83
C ARG A 531 33.97 42.76 -52.26
N CYS A 532 34.92 41.92 -52.68
CA CYS A 532 35.49 42.03 -54.02
C CYS A 532 34.57 41.42 -55.08
N CYS A 533 34.16 42.22 -56.08
CA CYS A 533 33.32 41.79 -57.21
C CYS A 533 33.89 40.57 -57.95
N VAL A 534 35.22 40.38 -57.89
CA VAL A 534 35.96 39.26 -58.48
C VAL A 534 35.54 37.90 -57.90
N ARG A 535 35.25 37.80 -56.60
CA ARG A 535 34.84 36.52 -55.97
C ARG A 535 33.40 36.15 -56.30
N ARG A 536 32.51 37.14 -56.48
CA ARG A 536 31.15 36.94 -57.03
C ARG A 536 31.21 36.47 -58.49
N ALA A 537 32.08 37.07 -59.30
CA ALA A 537 32.29 36.66 -60.68
C ALA A 537 32.91 35.24 -60.81
N LEU A 538 33.80 34.85 -59.89
CA LEU A 538 34.36 33.50 -59.84
C LEU A 538 33.35 32.43 -59.37
N ARG A 539 32.50 32.73 -58.38
CA ARG A 539 31.40 31.82 -57.97
C ARG A 539 30.33 31.66 -59.06
N GLN A 540 30.08 32.69 -59.86
CA GLN A 540 29.17 32.57 -61.00
C GLN A 540 29.77 31.77 -62.18
N ARG A 541 31.10 31.64 -62.26
CA ARG A 541 31.79 30.83 -63.27
C ARG A 541 32.14 29.41 -62.84
N LEU A 542 32.28 29.15 -61.53
CA LEU A 542 32.51 27.82 -60.95
C LEU A 542 31.22 27.36 -60.27
N GLY A 543 30.42 26.60 -61.02
CA GLY A 543 29.08 26.17 -60.63
C GLY A 543 28.97 25.52 -59.25
N SER A 544 27.80 25.74 -58.63
CA SER A 544 27.33 25.07 -57.42
C SER A 544 27.26 23.54 -57.57
N PRO A 545 27.77 22.73 -56.63
CA PRO A 545 27.19 21.44 -56.37
C PRO A 545 26.05 21.59 -55.37
N ILE A 546 24.88 21.15 -55.82
CA ILE A 546 23.70 20.85 -55.02
C ILE A 546 24.08 19.77 -54.01
N PHE A 547 23.95 20.03 -52.71
CA PHE A 547 23.62 18.98 -51.75
C PHE A 547 22.69 19.55 -50.68
N THR A 548 21.41 19.29 -50.91
CA THR A 548 20.38 19.20 -49.90
C THR A 548 20.76 18.13 -48.87
N SER A 549 20.77 18.48 -47.58
CA SER A 549 20.38 17.52 -46.54
C SER A 549 19.46 18.22 -45.56
N THR A 550 18.26 17.65 -45.48
CA THR A 550 17.26 17.79 -44.44
C THR A 550 17.85 17.48 -43.05
N VAL A 551 17.63 18.39 -42.10
CA VAL A 551 16.99 18.14 -40.79
C VAL A 551 16.14 19.37 -40.47
#